data_AF-A0A8S9MNA4-F1
#
_entry.id   AF-A0A8S9MNA4-F1
#
_cell.length_a   1.000
_cell.length_b   1.000
_cell.length_c   1.000
_cell.angle_alpha   90.00
_cell.angle_beta   90.00
_cell.angle_gamma   90.00
#
_symmetry.space_group_name_H-M   'P 1'
#
loop_
_entity.id
_entity.type
_entity.pdbx_description
1 polymer ?
#
loop_
_entity_poly.entity_id
_entity_poly.type
_entity_poly.pdbx_seq_one_letter_code
_entity_poly.pdbx_strand_id
1 'polypeptide(L)'
;MSNHVPNITCLYIFLSPQFKRLVKSNLDLAKWAQISHVPSFEDYMEVGEVEITMYATMAGTLMGMGHIATKETYEWLRSRPKVIQSLSINGRLMNDMAGFEDDMSRGYVTTGVNCYMKQYGVTKGEAFKKLHQMRVHNEKIVNEEFLTIKDVSRRVLKEAINCARMTNVAYGYGEGLTHPEGKIKEYIISLYVELIRL
;
A
#
# COMPACT_ATOMS: atom_id res chain seq x y z
N MET A 1 28.58 -18.59 11.08
CA MET A 1 27.64 -17.52 10.74
C MET A 1 27.80 -17.23 9.25
N SER A 2 26.90 -17.73 8.41
CA SER A 2 26.97 -17.53 6.96
C SER A 2 26.33 -16.19 6.62
N ASN A 3 27.15 -15.21 6.24
CA ASN A 3 26.71 -13.96 5.62
C ASN A 3 26.20 -14.26 4.21
N HIS A 4 24.94 -14.69 4.08
CA HIS A 4 24.27 -14.76 2.79
C HIS A 4 23.67 -13.40 2.48
N VAL A 5 24.48 -12.55 1.84
CA VAL A 5 24.00 -11.40 1.09
C VAL A 5 23.00 -11.92 0.05
N PRO A 6 21.79 -11.35 -0.06
CA PRO A 6 20.85 -11.71 -1.13
C PRO A 6 21.57 -11.58 -2.48
N ASN A 7 21.50 -12.62 -3.30
CA ASN A 7 22.18 -12.65 -4.59
C ASN A 7 21.80 -11.39 -5.40
N ILE A 8 22.77 -10.58 -5.83
CA ILE A 8 22.59 -9.35 -6.61
C ILE A 8 21.69 -9.59 -7.84
N THR A 9 21.73 -10.80 -8.39
CA THR A 9 20.85 -11.25 -9.47
C THR A 9 19.36 -11.20 -9.10
N CYS A 10 18.99 -11.54 -7.87
CA CYS A 10 17.61 -11.48 -7.38
C CYS A 10 17.13 -10.01 -7.26
N LEU A 11 18.02 -9.12 -6.81
CA LEU A 11 17.79 -7.68 -6.70
C LEU A 11 17.48 -7.07 -8.08
N TYR A 12 18.30 -7.38 -9.08
CA TYR A 12 18.12 -6.82 -10.42
C TYR A 12 16.90 -7.40 -11.16
N ILE A 13 16.65 -8.71 -11.05
CA ILE A 13 15.59 -9.38 -11.81
C ILE A 13 14.20 -9.04 -11.25
N PHE A 14 14.05 -9.00 -9.93
CA PHE A 14 12.71 -8.95 -9.32
C PHE A 14 12.33 -7.59 -8.75
N LEU A 15 13.27 -6.82 -8.19
CA LEU A 15 12.96 -5.48 -7.69
C LEU A 15 12.94 -4.42 -8.79
N SER A 16 13.89 -4.47 -9.73
CA SER A 16 13.99 -3.45 -10.79
C SER A 16 12.67 -3.26 -11.55
N PRO A 17 11.93 -4.31 -11.97
CA PRO A 17 10.64 -4.13 -12.62
C PRO A 17 9.59 -3.47 -11.72
N GLN A 18 9.54 -3.80 -10.43
CA GLN A 18 8.56 -3.21 -9.49
C GLN A 18 8.84 -1.73 -9.27
N PHE A 19 10.11 -1.36 -9.04
CA PHE A 19 10.51 0.03 -8.90
C PHE A 19 10.32 0.84 -10.19
N LYS A 20 10.58 0.26 -11.37
CA LYS A 20 10.28 0.92 -12.65
C LYS A 20 8.80 1.25 -12.80
N ARG A 21 7.90 0.36 -12.35
CA ARG A 21 6.45 0.62 -12.36
C ARG A 21 6.07 1.70 -11.35
N LEU A 22 6.62 1.63 -10.14
CA LEU A 22 6.40 2.63 -9.10
C LEU A 22 6.83 4.03 -9.52
N VAL A 23 8.00 4.17 -10.15
CA VAL A 23 8.50 5.47 -10.63
C VAL A 23 7.63 6.01 -11.75
N LYS A 24 7.15 5.14 -12.66
CA LYS A 24 6.19 5.53 -13.70
C LYS A 24 4.86 6.02 -13.11
N SER A 25 4.29 5.29 -12.15
CA SER A 25 3.04 5.72 -11.52
C SER A 25 3.20 7.03 -10.74
N ASN A 26 4.33 7.21 -10.05
CA ASN A 26 4.69 8.48 -9.41
C ASN A 26 4.77 9.63 -10.42
N LEU A 27 5.41 9.41 -11.57
CA LEU A 27 5.50 10.40 -12.63
C LEU A 27 4.12 10.75 -13.22
N ASP A 28 3.24 9.77 -13.39
CA ASP A 28 1.89 9.99 -13.89
C ASP A 28 1.04 10.79 -12.89
N LEU A 29 1.11 10.48 -11.58
CA LEU A 29 0.48 11.31 -10.54
C LEU A 29 1.07 12.73 -10.51
N ALA A 30 2.39 12.88 -10.66
CA ALA A 30 3.04 14.18 -10.66
C ALA A 30 2.58 15.05 -11.84
N LYS A 31 2.45 14.45 -13.04
CA LYS A 31 1.91 15.15 -14.22
C LYS A 31 0.47 15.59 -13.99
N TRP A 32 -0.37 14.72 -13.43
CA TRP A 32 -1.76 15.08 -13.12
C TRP A 32 -1.84 16.20 -12.08
N ALA A 33 -1.07 16.10 -11.00
CA ALA A 33 -1.01 17.11 -9.95
C ALA A 33 -0.55 18.48 -10.49
N GLN A 34 0.47 18.50 -11.37
CA GLN A 34 1.00 19.73 -11.95
C GLN A 34 -0.05 20.57 -12.67
N ILE A 35 -1.00 19.93 -13.35
CA ILE A 35 -2.08 20.59 -14.09
C ILE A 35 -3.44 20.50 -13.38
N SER A 36 -3.46 20.10 -12.10
CA SER A 36 -4.69 19.87 -11.32
C SER A 36 -5.69 18.96 -12.04
N HIS A 37 -5.19 17.96 -12.77
CA HIS A 37 -6.03 17.00 -13.48
C HIS A 37 -6.63 16.02 -12.47
N VAL A 38 -7.95 15.91 -12.51
CA VAL A 38 -8.73 14.91 -11.78
C VAL A 38 -9.23 13.89 -12.83
N PRO A 39 -8.58 12.72 -12.99
CA PRO A 39 -9.00 11.71 -13.95
C PRO A 39 -10.30 11.01 -13.51
N SER A 40 -10.72 9.96 -14.24
CA SER A 40 -11.72 9.03 -13.72
C SER A 40 -11.18 8.31 -12.48
N PHE A 41 -12.06 7.83 -11.61
CA PHE A 41 -11.72 7.03 -10.45
C PHE A 41 -11.00 5.74 -10.86
N GLU A 42 -11.44 5.07 -11.93
CA GLU A 42 -10.79 3.85 -12.40
C GLU A 42 -9.37 4.13 -12.92
N ASP A 43 -9.19 5.16 -13.77
CA ASP A 43 -7.85 5.55 -14.26
C ASP A 43 -6.93 5.96 -13.10
N TYR A 44 -7.47 6.70 -12.12
CA TYR A 44 -6.73 7.05 -10.91
C TYR A 44 -6.27 5.80 -10.16
N MET A 45 -7.17 4.85 -9.94
CA MET A 45 -6.87 3.66 -9.14
C MET A 45 -5.85 2.74 -9.83
N GLU A 46 -5.82 2.66 -11.16
CA GLU A 46 -4.79 1.92 -11.89
C GLU A 46 -3.38 2.44 -11.58
N VAL A 47 -3.23 3.76 -11.43
CA VAL A 47 -1.96 4.41 -11.07
C VAL A 47 -1.74 4.37 -9.56
N GLY A 48 -2.73 4.78 -8.77
CA GLY A 48 -2.69 4.89 -7.31
C GLY A 48 -2.46 3.55 -6.60
N GLU A 49 -2.96 2.44 -7.14
CA GLU A 49 -2.69 1.07 -6.64
C GLU A 49 -1.20 0.73 -6.74
N VAL A 50 -0.53 1.14 -7.82
CA VAL A 50 0.91 0.90 -7.98
C VAL A 50 1.71 1.87 -7.11
N GLU A 51 1.25 3.11 -7.04
CA GLU A 51 1.96 4.22 -6.38
C GLU A 51 2.06 4.03 -4.86
N ILE A 52 1.06 3.41 -4.21
CA ILE A 52 1.09 3.13 -2.75
C ILE A 52 2.20 2.16 -2.31
N THR A 53 3.10 1.74 -3.21
CA THR A 53 4.35 1.00 -2.97
C THR A 53 4.22 -0.44 -2.47
N MET A 54 3.01 -0.97 -2.28
CA MET A 54 2.79 -2.29 -1.66
C MET A 54 3.59 -3.42 -2.34
N TYR A 55 3.64 -3.46 -3.68
CA TYR A 55 4.44 -4.45 -4.41
C TYR A 55 5.94 -4.26 -4.22
N ALA A 56 6.43 -3.02 -4.16
CA ALA A 56 7.84 -2.73 -3.94
C ALA A 56 8.24 -3.10 -2.51
N THR A 57 7.40 -2.79 -1.52
CA THR A 57 7.56 -3.19 -0.12
C THR A 57 7.60 -4.70 0.02
N MET A 58 6.65 -5.44 -0.58
CA MET A 58 6.67 -6.90 -0.56
C MET A 58 7.93 -7.47 -1.19
N ALA A 59 8.37 -6.93 -2.33
CA ALA A 59 9.60 -7.39 -2.98
C ALA A 59 10.84 -7.15 -2.08
N GLY A 60 10.89 -6.02 -1.38
CA GLY A 60 11.95 -5.71 -0.40
C GLY A 60 11.91 -6.65 0.81
N THR A 61 10.72 -6.93 1.34
CA THR A 61 10.53 -7.90 2.43
C THR A 61 10.98 -9.29 2.03
N LEU A 62 10.60 -9.77 0.84
CA LEU A 62 11.04 -11.07 0.32
C LEU A 62 12.56 -11.16 0.22
N MET A 63 13.24 -10.09 -0.16
CA MET A 63 14.70 -10.06 -0.14
C MET A 63 15.27 -10.26 1.27
N GLY A 64 14.69 -9.58 2.27
CA GLY A 64 15.09 -9.70 3.67
C GLY A 64 14.82 -11.09 4.26
N MET A 65 13.91 -11.87 3.66
CA MET A 65 13.58 -13.23 4.11
C MET A 65 14.60 -14.30 3.67
N GLY A 66 15.60 -13.95 2.87
CA GLY A 66 16.68 -14.86 2.45
C GLY A 66 16.15 -16.14 1.79
N HIS A 67 16.61 -17.31 2.25
CA HIS A 67 16.26 -18.62 1.67
C HIS A 67 14.76 -18.98 1.75
N ILE A 68 13.96 -18.26 2.55
CA ILE A 68 12.50 -18.47 2.63
C ILE A 68 11.81 -17.94 1.37
N ALA A 69 12.36 -16.88 0.75
CA ALA A 69 11.84 -16.33 -0.50
C ALA A 69 12.48 -17.05 -1.69
N THR A 70 11.76 -18.02 -2.23
CA THR A 70 12.21 -18.79 -3.39
C THR A 70 11.93 -18.04 -4.70
N LYS A 71 12.49 -18.52 -5.82
CA LYS A 71 12.19 -17.97 -7.15
C LYS A 71 10.68 -17.94 -7.44
N GLU A 72 9.98 -19.00 -7.07
CA GLU A 72 8.52 -19.14 -7.22
C GLU A 72 7.78 -18.07 -6.43
N THR A 73 8.31 -17.67 -5.27
CA THR A 73 7.73 -16.58 -4.46
C THR A 73 7.83 -15.23 -5.18
N TYR A 74 8.95 -14.97 -5.84
CA TYR A 74 9.10 -13.74 -6.62
C TYR A 74 8.26 -13.73 -7.90
N GLU A 75 8.14 -14.87 -8.59
CA GLU A 75 7.24 -14.99 -9.74
C GLU A 75 5.76 -14.86 -9.32
N TRP A 76 5.39 -15.41 -8.16
CA TRP A 76 4.08 -15.19 -7.55
C TRP A 76 3.82 -13.71 -7.27
N LEU A 77 4.78 -12.95 -6.73
CA LEU A 77 4.59 -11.50 -6.55
C LEU A 77 4.51 -10.77 -7.90
N ARG A 78 5.31 -11.19 -8.89
CA ARG A 78 5.34 -10.61 -10.23
C ARG A 78 4.02 -10.80 -10.98
N SER A 79 3.31 -11.90 -10.74
CA SER A 79 1.99 -12.17 -11.34
C SER A 79 0.89 -11.23 -10.82
N ARG A 80 1.19 -10.36 -9.86
CA ARG A 80 0.25 -9.46 -9.17
C ARG A 80 -0.92 -10.22 -8.56
N PRO A 81 -0.65 -11.03 -7.52
CA PRO A 81 -1.66 -11.89 -6.94
C PRO A 81 -2.75 -11.03 -6.30
N LYS A 82 -4.01 -11.49 -6.41
CA LYS A 82 -5.20 -10.73 -6.01
C LYS A 82 -5.12 -10.24 -4.56
N VAL A 83 -4.53 -11.03 -3.65
CA VAL A 83 -4.26 -10.60 -2.28
C VAL A 83 -3.43 -9.32 -2.18
N ILE A 84 -2.33 -9.20 -2.94
CA ILE A 84 -1.48 -7.99 -2.90
C ILE A 84 -2.19 -6.83 -3.60
N GLN A 85 -2.90 -7.09 -4.68
CA GLN A 85 -3.74 -6.08 -5.34
C GLN A 85 -4.79 -5.49 -4.38
N SER A 86 -5.59 -6.34 -3.72
CA SER A 86 -6.61 -5.88 -2.76
C SER A 86 -6.00 -5.13 -1.57
N LEU A 87 -4.84 -5.55 -1.08
CA LEU A 87 -4.08 -4.82 -0.06
C LEU A 87 -3.61 -3.45 -0.55
N SER A 88 -3.17 -3.36 -1.80
CA SER A 88 -2.71 -2.12 -2.42
C SER A 88 -3.86 -1.14 -2.59
N ILE A 89 -5.00 -1.61 -3.12
CA ILE A 89 -6.22 -0.82 -3.23
C ILE A 89 -6.65 -0.31 -1.85
N ASN A 90 -6.69 -1.18 -0.84
CA ASN A 90 -7.05 -0.75 0.51
C ASN A 90 -6.09 0.28 1.08
N GLY A 91 -4.79 0.10 0.89
CA GLY A 91 -3.79 1.08 1.31
C GLY A 91 -3.98 2.43 0.66
N ARG A 92 -4.20 2.46 -0.67
CA ARG A 92 -4.47 3.70 -1.41
C ARG A 92 -5.71 4.41 -0.88
N LEU A 93 -6.82 3.69 -0.76
CA LEU A 93 -8.08 4.25 -0.27
C LEU A 93 -7.95 4.76 1.17
N MET A 94 -7.21 4.06 2.03
CA MET A 94 -6.95 4.53 3.40
C MET A 94 -6.14 5.82 3.43
N ASN A 95 -5.05 5.88 2.67
CA ASN A 95 -4.20 7.05 2.58
C ASN A 95 -4.99 8.27 2.06
N ASP A 96 -5.70 8.13 0.93
CA ASP A 96 -6.46 9.24 0.35
C ASP A 96 -7.60 9.73 1.27
N MET A 97 -8.23 8.83 2.02
CA MET A 97 -9.27 9.21 2.99
C MET A 97 -8.69 9.89 4.23
N ALA A 98 -7.55 9.41 4.74
CA ALA A 98 -6.90 9.93 5.93
C ALA A 98 -6.22 11.29 5.67
N GLY A 99 -5.58 11.43 4.51
CA GLY A 99 -4.87 12.64 4.07
C GLY A 99 -5.76 13.68 3.39
N PHE A 100 -7.04 13.40 3.14
CA PHE A 100 -7.90 14.25 2.30
C PHE A 100 -7.86 15.74 2.64
N GLU A 101 -8.02 16.11 3.92
CA GLU A 101 -8.03 17.53 4.31
C GLU A 101 -6.67 18.20 4.12
N ASP A 102 -5.58 17.47 4.40
CA ASP A 102 -4.22 17.95 4.22
C ASP A 102 -3.91 18.15 2.73
N ASP A 103 -4.26 17.18 1.88
CA ASP A 103 -4.10 17.26 0.43
C ASP A 103 -4.88 18.44 -0.14
N MET A 104 -6.14 18.63 0.25
CA MET A 104 -6.95 19.77 -0.17
C MET A 104 -6.36 21.10 0.31
N SER A 105 -5.82 21.17 1.53
CA SER A 105 -5.20 22.39 2.06
C SER A 105 -3.95 22.81 1.27
N ARG A 106 -3.25 21.85 0.66
CA ARG A 106 -2.07 22.06 -0.19
C ARG A 106 -2.41 22.22 -1.68
N GLY A 107 -3.69 22.19 -2.05
CA GLY A 107 -4.15 22.26 -3.43
C GLY A 107 -3.94 20.96 -4.24
N TYR A 108 -3.65 19.84 -3.57
CA TYR A 108 -3.49 18.54 -4.21
C TYR A 108 -4.87 17.90 -4.45
N VAL A 109 -5.43 18.13 -5.64
CA VAL A 109 -6.79 17.68 -5.98
C VAL A 109 -6.86 16.27 -6.59
N THR A 110 -5.73 15.69 -7.00
CA THR A 110 -5.66 14.38 -7.67
C THR A 110 -5.68 13.23 -6.66
N THR A 111 -6.79 13.04 -5.96
CA THR A 111 -6.99 11.98 -4.95
C THR A 111 -8.14 11.06 -5.33
N GLY A 112 -8.14 9.82 -4.82
CA GLY A 112 -9.21 8.87 -5.08
C GLY A 112 -10.59 9.37 -4.64
N VAL A 113 -10.65 10.13 -3.54
CA VAL A 113 -11.89 10.79 -3.08
C VAL A 113 -12.40 11.77 -4.14
N ASN A 114 -11.55 12.68 -4.63
CA ASN A 114 -11.96 13.68 -5.62
C ASN A 114 -12.30 13.06 -6.98
N CYS A 115 -11.55 12.05 -7.41
CA CYS A 115 -11.87 11.32 -8.64
C CYS A 115 -13.24 10.65 -8.54
N TYR A 116 -13.54 10.01 -7.39
CA TYR A 116 -14.85 9.41 -7.15
C TYR A 116 -15.98 10.45 -7.13
N MET A 117 -15.80 11.55 -6.40
CA MET A 117 -16.77 12.65 -6.35
C MET A 117 -17.05 13.22 -7.74
N LYS A 118 -15.99 13.50 -8.51
CA LYS A 118 -16.09 14.06 -9.87
C LYS A 118 -16.83 13.12 -10.81
N GLN A 119 -16.48 11.84 -10.81
CA GLN A 119 -17.04 10.87 -11.75
C GLN A 119 -18.51 10.56 -11.46
N TYR A 120 -18.87 10.40 -10.19
CA TYR A 120 -20.21 9.96 -9.81
C TYR A 120 -21.14 11.13 -9.40
N GLY A 121 -20.63 12.36 -9.38
CA GLY A 121 -21.42 13.55 -9.01
C GLY A 121 -21.92 13.52 -7.57
N VAL A 122 -21.19 12.85 -6.67
CA VAL A 122 -21.60 12.63 -5.28
C VAL A 122 -20.91 13.58 -4.31
N THR A 123 -21.50 13.75 -3.13
CA THR A 123 -20.89 14.51 -2.04
C THR A 123 -19.66 13.81 -1.47
N LYS A 124 -18.82 14.56 -0.74
CA LYS A 124 -17.69 14.00 0.02
C LYS A 124 -18.13 12.87 0.96
N GLY A 125 -19.22 13.06 1.70
CA GLY A 125 -19.72 12.05 2.64
C GLY A 125 -20.12 10.74 1.95
N GLU A 126 -20.77 10.83 0.79
CA GLU A 126 -21.13 9.66 -0.02
C GLU A 126 -19.91 8.98 -0.63
N ALA A 127 -18.92 9.73 -1.11
CA ALA A 127 -17.66 9.19 -1.58
C ALA A 127 -16.92 8.45 -0.46
N PHE A 128 -16.73 9.06 0.71
CA PHE A 128 -16.12 8.42 1.88
C PHE A 128 -16.84 7.12 2.26
N LYS A 129 -18.18 7.14 2.29
CA LYS A 129 -18.99 5.94 2.56
C LYS A 129 -18.72 4.85 1.53
N LYS A 130 -18.67 5.19 0.24
CA LYS A 130 -18.42 4.19 -0.81
C LYS A 130 -17.00 3.62 -0.76
N LEU A 131 -15.98 4.47 -0.61
CA LEU A 131 -14.60 4.02 -0.52
C LEU A 131 -14.40 3.11 0.71
N HIS A 132 -15.06 3.41 1.82
CA HIS A 132 -15.10 2.53 2.98
C HIS A 132 -15.76 1.17 2.67
N GLN A 133 -16.87 1.14 1.93
CA GLN A 133 -17.50 -0.11 1.49
C GLN A 133 -16.59 -0.94 0.58
N MET A 134 -15.88 -0.29 -0.35
CA MET A 134 -14.88 -0.96 -1.21
C MET A 134 -13.76 -1.58 -0.37
N ARG A 135 -13.29 -0.88 0.66
CA ARG A 135 -12.31 -1.42 1.60
C ARG A 135 -12.79 -2.67 2.31
N VAL A 136 -13.98 -2.62 2.91
CA VAL A 136 -14.58 -3.77 3.62
C VAL A 136 -14.78 -4.95 2.67
N HIS A 137 -15.13 -4.69 1.40
CA HIS A 137 -15.22 -5.75 0.38
C HIS A 137 -13.85 -6.38 0.09
N ASN A 138 -12.82 -5.57 -0.13
CA ASN A 138 -11.45 -6.04 -0.34
C ASN A 138 -10.88 -6.80 0.86
N GLU A 139 -11.22 -6.42 2.09
CA GLU A 139 -10.82 -7.17 3.29
C GLU A 139 -11.36 -8.61 3.26
N LYS A 140 -12.57 -8.83 2.73
CA LYS A 140 -13.12 -10.19 2.53
C LYS A 140 -12.32 -10.97 1.49
N ILE A 141 -11.95 -10.33 0.38
CA ILE A 141 -11.10 -10.93 -0.65
C ILE A 141 -9.74 -11.32 -0.05
N VAL A 142 -9.10 -10.42 0.71
CA VAL A 142 -7.82 -10.69 1.37
C VAL A 142 -7.93 -11.90 2.29
N ASN A 143 -9.00 -12.00 3.08
CA ASN A 143 -9.22 -13.15 3.96
C ASN A 143 -9.43 -14.45 3.19
N GLU A 144 -10.21 -14.43 2.13
CA GLU A 144 -10.44 -15.59 1.26
C GLU A 144 -9.12 -16.07 0.62
N GLU A 145 -8.41 -15.17 -0.05
CA GLU A 145 -7.12 -15.44 -0.68
C GLU A 145 -6.09 -15.95 0.33
N PHE A 146 -6.03 -15.34 1.52
CA PHE A 146 -5.13 -15.79 2.58
C PHE A 146 -5.41 -17.24 2.98
N LEU A 147 -6.67 -17.68 3.01
CA LEU A 147 -7.01 -19.06 3.36
C LEU A 147 -6.72 -20.04 2.21
N THR A 148 -6.96 -19.63 0.97
CA THR A 148 -6.93 -20.49 -0.22
C THR A 148 -5.56 -20.62 -0.87
N ILE A 149 -4.73 -19.57 -0.90
CA ILE A 149 -3.42 -19.59 -1.58
C ILE A 149 -2.53 -20.73 -1.05
N LYS A 150 -1.95 -21.50 -1.98
CA LYS A 150 -0.97 -22.57 -1.73
C LYS A 150 0.35 -22.39 -2.47
N ASP A 151 0.43 -21.44 -3.39
CA ASP A 151 1.60 -21.22 -4.25
C ASP A 151 2.84 -20.72 -3.50
N VAL A 152 2.63 -20.12 -2.31
CA VAL A 152 3.70 -19.57 -1.47
C VAL A 152 3.55 -20.01 -0.02
N SER A 153 4.66 -19.95 0.73
CA SER A 153 4.67 -20.35 2.14
C SER A 153 3.75 -19.47 2.99
N ARG A 154 3.22 -20.05 4.09
CA ARG A 154 2.46 -19.29 5.09
C ARG A 154 3.26 -18.12 5.70
N ARG A 155 4.59 -18.20 5.71
CA ARG A 155 5.46 -17.09 6.17
C ARG A 155 5.37 -15.90 5.22
N VAL A 156 5.42 -16.14 3.91
CA VAL A 156 5.26 -15.08 2.89
C VAL A 156 3.87 -14.43 2.99
N LEU A 157 2.82 -15.23 3.11
CA LEU A 157 1.46 -14.71 3.25
C LEU A 157 1.29 -13.89 4.53
N LYS A 158 1.94 -14.31 5.64
CA LYS A 158 1.94 -13.54 6.87
C LYS A 158 2.55 -12.15 6.67
N GLU A 159 3.61 -12.02 5.88
CA GLU A 159 4.19 -10.71 5.58
C GLU A 159 3.25 -9.82 4.77
N ALA A 160 2.50 -10.37 3.80
CA ALA A 160 1.45 -9.63 3.12
C ALA A 160 0.39 -9.09 4.10
N ILE A 161 -0.06 -9.91 5.05
CA ILE A 161 -1.01 -9.48 6.08
C ILE A 161 -0.38 -8.46 7.05
N ASN A 162 0.92 -8.57 7.35
CA ASN A 162 1.62 -7.57 8.16
C ASN A 162 1.68 -6.21 7.45
N CYS A 163 1.82 -6.17 6.12
CA CYS A 163 1.68 -4.92 5.37
C CYS A 163 0.29 -4.30 5.54
N ALA A 164 -0.78 -5.10 5.51
CA ALA A 164 -2.14 -4.63 5.80
C ALA A 164 -2.26 -4.02 7.20
N ARG A 165 -1.65 -4.66 8.20
CA ARG A 165 -1.63 -4.17 9.59
C ARG A 165 -0.85 -2.87 9.70
N MET A 166 0.28 -2.76 9.01
CA MET A 166 1.07 -1.52 8.95
C MET A 166 0.24 -0.39 8.35
N THR A 167 -0.47 -0.62 7.25
CA THR A 167 -1.39 0.36 6.66
C THR A 167 -2.47 0.81 7.66
N ASN A 168 -3.04 -0.12 8.43
CA ASN A 168 -4.00 0.24 9.48
C ASN A 168 -3.36 1.06 10.62
N VAL A 169 -2.12 0.75 11.01
CA VAL A 169 -1.37 1.54 12.00
C VAL A 169 -1.11 2.94 11.46
N ALA A 170 -0.74 3.07 10.18
CA ALA A 170 -0.43 4.33 9.53
C ALA A 170 -1.65 5.25 9.37
N TYR A 171 -2.78 4.70 8.90
CA TYR A 171 -3.92 5.52 8.45
C TYR A 171 -5.22 5.31 9.26
N GLY A 172 -5.23 4.38 10.21
CA GLY A 172 -6.44 4.00 10.96
C GLY A 172 -6.95 5.09 11.92
N TYR A 173 -6.10 6.04 12.30
CA TYR A 173 -6.41 7.12 13.23
C TYR A 173 -6.06 8.52 12.67
N GLY A 174 -6.04 8.66 11.34
CA GLY A 174 -5.58 9.86 10.65
C GLY A 174 -4.30 9.62 9.86
N GLU A 175 -3.74 10.66 9.26
CA GLU A 175 -2.57 10.57 8.39
C GLU A 175 -1.26 10.48 9.19
N GLY A 176 -0.92 9.28 9.67
CA GLY A 176 0.18 9.06 10.61
C GLY A 176 1.58 9.05 9.99
N LEU A 177 1.73 8.97 8.65
CA LEU A 177 3.06 9.00 8.03
C LEU A 177 3.55 10.44 7.85
N THR A 178 2.69 11.32 7.37
CA THR A 178 3.03 12.75 7.22
C THR A 178 2.91 13.50 8.55
N HIS A 179 1.88 13.18 9.35
CA HIS A 179 1.58 13.84 10.62
C HIS A 179 1.62 12.82 11.78
N PRO A 180 2.82 12.45 12.26
CA PRO A 180 2.99 11.36 13.23
C PRO A 180 2.57 11.74 14.66
N GLU A 181 2.19 12.99 14.93
CA GLU A 181 1.96 13.55 16.28
C GLU A 181 0.89 12.80 17.08
N GLY A 182 -0.01 12.08 16.42
CA GLY A 182 -1.02 11.22 17.05
C GLY A 182 -0.46 9.86 17.49
N LYS A 183 -1.16 8.79 17.08
CA LYS A 183 -0.85 7.42 17.55
C LYS A 183 0.54 6.92 17.17
N ILE A 184 1.09 7.34 16.04
CA ILE A 184 2.41 6.89 15.58
C ILE A 184 3.50 7.33 16.57
N LYS A 185 3.48 8.58 17.04
CA LYS A 185 4.43 9.08 18.05
C LYS A 185 4.32 8.29 19.36
N GLU A 186 3.10 8.01 19.83
CA GLU A 186 2.89 7.18 21.02
C GLU A 186 3.51 5.77 20.86
N TYR A 187 3.29 5.14 19.70
CA TYR A 187 3.87 3.82 19.40
C TYR A 187 5.39 3.86 19.32
N ILE A 188 5.98 4.89 18.70
CA ILE A 188 7.44 5.02 18.62
C ILE A 188 8.05 5.14 20.02
N ILE A 189 7.48 5.97 20.89
CA ILE A 189 7.95 6.15 22.26
C ILE A 189 7.86 4.83 23.02
N SER A 190 6.70 4.17 22.97
CA SER A 190 6.49 2.90 23.68
C SER A 190 7.38 1.75 23.17
N LEU A 191 7.63 1.67 21.86
CA LEU A 191 8.38 0.55 21.27
C LEU A 191 9.89 0.73 21.33
N TYR A 192 10.39 1.97 21.22
CA TYR A 192 11.81 2.23 21.00
C TYR A 192 12.47 3.13 22.04
N VAL A 193 11.71 3.75 22.95
CA VAL A 193 12.24 4.68 23.96
C VAL A 193 11.98 4.15 25.36
N GLU A 194 10.73 3.77 25.66
CA GLU A 194 10.33 3.31 26.99
C GLU A 194 10.62 1.82 27.18
N LEU A 195 11.41 1.49 28.20
CA LEU A 195 11.61 0.11 28.62
C LEU A 195 10.42 -0.39 29.43
N ILE A 196 9.98 -1.62 29.15
CA ILE A 196 9.02 -2.33 30.00
C ILE A 196 9.67 -2.52 31.37
N ARG A 197 9.09 -1.91 32.40
CA ARG A 197 9.49 -2.16 33.79
C ARG A 197 8.90 -3.50 34.21
N LEU A 198 9.78 -4.43 34.59
CA LEU A 198 9.43 -5.73 35.15
C LEU A 198 9.17 -5.62 36.65
#